data_AF-A0A858X258-F1
#
_entry.id   AF-A0A858X258-F1
#
_cell.length_a   1.000
_cell.length_b   1.000
_cell.length_c   1.000
_cell.angle_alpha   90.00
_cell.angle_beta   90.00
_cell.angle_gamma   90.00
#
_symmetry.space_group_name_H-M   'P 1'
#
loop_
_entity.id
_entity.type
_entity.pdbx_description
1 polymer ?
#
loop_
_entity_poly.entity_id
_entity_poly.type
_entity_poly.pdbx_seq_one_letter_code
_entity_poly.pdbx_strand_id
1 'polypeptide(L)'
;MSLTETARPSRPWKMALPLGLLVLAALGWSGAWFYASYRAQHEIEAWIAREATQGRTWSCGERTFGGFPFRFELMCTEPTVTFAGTDGWKASAQRAHAVAQVWDPGHIIAEFQGPGVVTQAATGRKLEGAWSLLQASGVGSSGRVERMSLAVDNYALTEGGKALFAARHGEIHVRHHPGDDTPTLDLAAGVLGATGAGGAGIGKAPVDAELDATITDVPHFRSMPMEDRLRSWQAAGGRAKLLLAKATAGAATLTASGDVGLDADGRPDGAFTVSVAGAEALLKGLAASDMMPPVLAGLGSIVGMAGTPTEVDGRKASAFNVRFRDGRVFLGPLPLGRIAPLW
;
A
#
# COMPACT_ATOMS: atom_id res chain seq x y z
N MET A 1 80.20 4.46 27.12
CA MET A 1 79.45 3.30 26.57
C MET A 1 78.21 3.88 25.92
N SER A 2 78.31 4.21 24.64
CA SER A 2 77.28 4.96 23.91
C SER A 2 76.75 4.04 22.82
N LEU A 3 75.53 3.55 22.98
CA LEU A 3 74.86 2.75 21.95
C LEU A 3 74.29 3.71 20.90
N THR A 4 74.87 3.68 19.70
CA THR A 4 74.33 4.35 18.53
C THR A 4 73.15 3.54 18.00
N GLU A 5 71.93 4.04 18.24
CA GLU A 5 70.71 3.48 17.69
C GLU A 5 70.64 3.80 16.19
N THR A 6 70.74 2.77 15.34
CA THR A 6 70.62 2.90 13.89
C THR A 6 69.14 2.94 13.49
N ALA A 7 68.64 4.13 13.17
CA ALA A 7 67.29 4.31 12.63
C ALA A 7 67.13 3.54 11.31
N ARG A 8 66.18 2.60 11.26
CA ARG A 8 65.84 1.82 10.06
C ARG A 8 65.33 2.75 8.95
N PRO A 9 65.83 2.68 7.71
CA PRO A 9 65.28 3.45 6.60
C PRO A 9 63.87 2.96 6.29
N SER A 10 62.87 3.81 6.55
CA SER A 10 61.48 3.57 6.14
C SER A 10 61.43 3.53 4.62
N ARG A 11 61.16 2.36 4.02
CA ARG A 11 61.02 2.21 2.56
C ARG A 11 59.73 2.89 2.09
N PRO A 12 59.78 4.06 1.41
CA PRO A 12 58.57 4.84 1.08
C PRO A 12 57.64 4.10 0.11
N TRP A 13 58.18 3.19 -0.72
CA TRP A 13 57.43 2.28 -1.59
C TRP A 13 56.38 1.44 -0.84
N LYS A 14 56.65 1.05 0.42
CA LYS A 14 55.71 0.21 1.20
C LYS A 14 54.44 0.96 1.57
N MET A 15 54.47 2.31 1.57
CA MET A 15 53.30 3.16 1.78
C MET A 15 52.77 3.76 0.47
N ALA A 16 53.63 4.05 -0.50
CA ALA A 16 53.22 4.59 -1.80
C ALA A 16 52.45 3.58 -2.66
N LEU A 17 52.80 2.28 -2.61
CA LEU A 17 52.07 1.23 -3.35
C LEU A 17 50.61 1.08 -2.88
N PRO A 18 50.30 0.88 -1.58
CA PRO A 18 48.92 0.78 -1.13
C PRO A 18 48.15 2.09 -1.33
N LEU A 19 48.81 3.25 -1.17
CA LEU A 19 48.21 4.55 -1.48
C LEU A 19 47.84 4.67 -2.96
N GLY A 20 48.76 4.31 -3.87
CA GLY A 20 48.52 4.31 -5.31
C GLY A 20 47.36 3.38 -5.69
N LEU A 21 47.30 2.19 -5.11
CA LEU A 21 46.21 1.24 -5.33
C LEU A 21 44.87 1.79 -4.83
N LEU A 22 44.85 2.43 -3.65
CA LEU A 22 43.67 3.08 -3.10
C LEU A 22 43.19 4.25 -3.98
N VAL A 23 44.11 5.05 -4.52
CA VAL A 23 43.78 6.13 -5.46
C VAL A 23 43.20 5.55 -6.75
N LEU A 24 43.80 4.50 -7.31
CA LEU A 24 43.27 3.83 -8.51
C LEU A 24 41.88 3.24 -8.26
N ALA A 25 41.66 2.62 -7.10
CA ALA A 25 40.36 2.10 -6.71
C ALA A 25 39.32 3.22 -6.56
N ALA A 26 39.69 4.35 -5.95
CA ALA A 26 38.81 5.51 -5.81
C ALA A 26 38.45 6.14 -7.16
N LEU A 27 39.41 6.25 -8.09
CA LEU A 27 39.16 6.74 -9.45
C LEU A 27 38.28 5.76 -10.25
N GLY A 28 38.56 4.47 -10.16
CA GLY A 28 37.76 3.42 -10.81
C GLY A 28 36.32 3.40 -10.29
N TRP A 29 36.14 3.48 -8.98
CA TRP A 29 34.82 3.58 -8.36
C TRP A 29 34.09 4.86 -8.76
N SER A 30 34.79 5.99 -8.82
CA SER A 30 34.21 7.26 -9.27
C SER A 30 33.70 7.16 -10.70
N GLY A 31 34.52 6.64 -11.63
CA GLY A 31 34.09 6.41 -13.01
C GLY A 31 32.89 5.48 -13.12
N ALA A 32 32.89 4.37 -12.38
CA ALA A 32 31.79 3.42 -12.34
C ALA A 32 30.49 4.06 -11.80
N TRP A 33 30.58 4.85 -10.72
CA TRP A 33 29.44 5.54 -10.13
C TRP A 33 28.84 6.57 -11.09
N PHE A 34 29.67 7.41 -11.73
CA PHE A 34 29.18 8.41 -12.69
C PHE A 34 28.53 7.76 -13.92
N TYR A 35 29.07 6.64 -14.41
CA TYR A 35 28.46 5.86 -15.49
C TYR A 35 27.09 5.29 -15.06
N ALA A 36 27.01 4.70 -13.87
CA ALA A 36 25.77 4.14 -13.35
C ALA A 36 24.72 5.24 -13.07
N SER A 37 25.15 6.40 -12.57
CA SER A 37 24.31 7.58 -12.34
C SER A 37 23.71 8.12 -13.65
N TYR A 38 24.51 8.23 -14.71
CA TYR A 38 24.04 8.60 -16.04
C TYR A 38 22.99 7.61 -16.58
N ARG A 39 23.26 6.31 -16.45
CA ARG A 39 22.31 5.26 -16.86
C ARG A 39 21.00 5.35 -16.09
N ALA A 40 21.06 5.53 -14.77
CA ALA A 40 19.87 5.65 -13.92
C ALA A 40 18.99 6.85 -14.33
N GLN A 41 19.59 8.01 -14.64
CA GLN A 41 18.84 9.18 -15.10
C GLN A 41 18.09 8.92 -16.41
N HIS A 42 18.71 8.23 -17.37
CA HIS A 42 18.04 7.85 -18.62
C HIS A 42 16.90 6.85 -18.42
N GLU A 43 17.07 5.87 -17.53
CA GLU A 43 16.00 4.92 -17.21
C GLU A 43 14.79 5.62 -16.53
N ILE A 44 15.05 6.62 -15.68
CA ILE A 44 14.00 7.45 -15.07
C ILE A 44 13.24 8.23 -16.14
N GLU A 45 13.94 8.88 -17.08
CA GLU A 45 13.29 9.61 -18.18
C GLU A 45 12.48 8.69 -19.09
N ALA A 46 13.03 7.52 -19.44
CA ALA A 46 12.32 6.52 -20.21
C ALA A 46 11.09 5.99 -19.47
N TRP A 47 11.17 5.82 -18.14
CA TRP A 47 10.02 5.45 -17.31
C TRP A 47 8.95 6.54 -17.30
N ILE A 48 9.30 7.81 -17.08
CA ILE A 48 8.35 8.94 -17.13
C ILE A 48 7.66 9.01 -18.50
N ALA A 49 8.40 8.80 -19.60
CA ALA A 49 7.82 8.76 -20.94
C ALA A 49 6.83 7.60 -21.14
N ARG A 50 7.14 6.40 -20.60
CA ARG A 50 6.22 5.24 -20.62
C ARG A 50 4.98 5.47 -19.76
N GLU A 51 5.11 6.15 -18.63
CA GLU A 51 3.98 6.51 -17.77
C GLU A 51 3.02 7.46 -18.50
N ALA A 52 3.56 8.42 -19.25
CA ALA A 52 2.77 9.38 -20.02
C ALA A 52 1.91 8.69 -21.10
N THR A 53 2.44 7.66 -21.77
CA THR A 53 1.64 6.87 -22.75
C THR A 53 0.55 6.04 -22.08
N GLN A 54 0.64 5.81 -20.78
CA GLN A 54 -0.34 5.10 -19.97
C GLN A 54 -1.31 6.04 -19.24
N GLY A 55 -1.31 7.34 -19.58
CA GLY A 55 -2.20 8.35 -19.01
C GLY A 55 -1.73 8.92 -17.68
N ARG A 56 -0.46 8.72 -17.29
CA ARG A 56 0.12 9.22 -16.03
C ARG A 56 1.28 10.17 -16.34
N THR A 57 1.04 11.46 -16.15
CA THR A 57 2.05 12.49 -16.41
C THR A 57 2.69 12.93 -15.10
N TRP A 58 3.99 12.69 -14.98
CA TRP A 58 4.79 13.09 -13.82
C TRP A 58 5.56 14.37 -14.14
N SER A 59 5.52 15.34 -13.23
CA SER A 59 6.28 16.59 -13.34
C SER A 59 7.06 16.88 -12.07
N CYS A 60 8.15 17.60 -12.23
CA CYS A 60 9.00 18.03 -11.15
C CYS A 60 9.34 19.52 -11.34
N GLY A 61 9.29 20.32 -10.27
CA GLY A 61 9.72 21.72 -10.32
C GLY A 61 11.22 21.81 -10.58
N GLU A 62 12.00 21.42 -9.58
CA GLU A 62 13.45 21.25 -9.67
C GLU A 62 13.82 19.79 -9.37
N ARG A 63 14.58 19.18 -10.29
CA ARG A 63 15.04 17.79 -10.19
C ARG A 63 16.55 17.77 -9.98
N THR A 64 17.01 17.21 -8.86
CA THR A 64 18.43 16.99 -8.61
C THR A 64 18.73 15.49 -8.47
N PHE A 65 19.87 15.06 -8.99
CA PHE A 65 20.30 13.66 -8.94
C PHE A 65 21.73 13.58 -8.40
N GLY A 66 21.95 12.74 -7.38
CA GLY A 66 23.20 12.70 -6.60
C GLY A 66 23.39 11.38 -5.85
N GLY A 67 24.08 11.42 -4.70
CA GLY A 67 24.27 10.24 -3.83
C GLY A 67 25.66 9.60 -3.84
N PHE A 68 26.65 10.23 -4.50
CA PHE A 68 28.02 9.72 -4.51
C PHE A 68 28.57 9.54 -3.09
N PRO A 69 29.32 8.45 -2.79
CA PRO A 69 29.75 7.39 -3.69
C PRO A 69 28.90 6.11 -3.64
N PHE A 70 27.91 5.99 -2.76
CA PHE A 70 27.35 4.69 -2.37
C PHE A 70 25.87 4.50 -2.70
N ARG A 71 25.19 5.55 -3.16
CA ARG A 71 23.75 5.54 -3.46
C ARG A 71 23.43 6.42 -4.66
N PHE A 72 22.20 6.31 -5.12
CA PHE A 72 21.57 7.23 -6.04
C PHE A 72 20.45 7.94 -5.30
N GLU A 73 20.46 9.27 -5.32
CA GLU A 73 19.45 10.11 -4.68
C GLU A 73 18.81 10.99 -5.74
N LEU A 74 17.49 11.00 -5.79
CA LEU A 74 16.69 11.86 -6.65
C LEU A 74 15.83 12.76 -5.75
N MET A 75 16.11 14.07 -5.74
CA MET A 75 15.18 15.04 -5.14
C MET A 75 14.30 15.63 -6.23
N CYS A 76 13.04 15.84 -5.87
CA CYS A 76 12.11 16.60 -6.66
C CYS A 76 11.39 17.63 -5.78
N THR A 77 11.46 18.91 -6.14
CA THR A 77 10.62 19.95 -5.52
C THR A 77 9.27 20.02 -6.20
N GLU A 78 8.21 20.21 -5.39
CA GLU A 78 6.83 20.33 -5.85
C GLU A 78 6.42 19.24 -6.87
N PRO A 79 6.66 17.94 -6.56
CA PRO A 79 6.28 16.87 -7.48
C PRO A 79 4.79 16.91 -7.75
N THR A 80 4.40 16.74 -9.02
CA THR A 80 2.99 16.53 -9.38
C THR A 80 2.81 15.32 -10.28
N VAL A 81 1.69 14.64 -10.09
CA VAL A 81 1.27 13.53 -10.96
C VAL A 81 -0.16 13.79 -11.41
N THR A 82 -0.40 13.67 -12.71
CA THR A 82 -1.72 13.86 -13.33
C THR A 82 -2.15 12.58 -14.01
N PHE A 83 -3.34 12.10 -13.65
CA PHE A 83 -3.99 10.94 -14.23
C PHE A 83 -5.03 11.42 -15.24
N ALA A 84 -4.92 10.98 -16.48
CA ALA A 84 -5.87 11.27 -17.55
C ALA A 84 -7.16 10.43 -17.40
N GLY A 85 -8.26 10.92 -17.98
CA GLY A 85 -9.56 10.24 -17.99
C GLY A 85 -10.68 11.09 -17.37
N THR A 86 -11.92 10.61 -17.48
CA THR A 86 -13.12 11.25 -16.91
C THR A 86 -13.06 11.36 -15.39
N ASP A 87 -12.44 10.37 -14.74
CA ASP A 87 -12.16 10.36 -13.29
C ASP A 87 -10.70 10.75 -12.99
N GLY A 88 -10.08 11.48 -13.91
CA GLY A 88 -8.72 11.96 -13.75
C GLY A 88 -8.54 12.80 -12.50
N TRP A 89 -7.35 12.73 -11.93
CA TRP A 89 -6.99 13.51 -10.75
C TRP A 89 -5.53 13.95 -10.84
N LYS A 90 -5.23 15.08 -10.19
CA LYS A 90 -3.89 15.61 -10.04
C LYS A 90 -3.52 15.56 -8.56
N ALA A 91 -2.40 14.91 -8.22
CA ALA A 91 -1.83 14.97 -6.88
C ALA A 91 -0.53 15.77 -6.87
N SER A 92 -0.23 16.37 -5.73
CA SER A 92 0.99 17.13 -5.48
C SER A 92 1.46 16.95 -4.04
N ALA A 93 2.76 17.16 -3.81
CA ALA A 93 3.40 17.20 -2.50
C ALA A 93 4.46 18.31 -2.47
N GLN A 94 5.06 18.62 -1.33
CA GLN A 94 6.10 19.66 -1.25
C GLN A 94 7.44 19.20 -1.82
N ARG A 95 7.81 17.96 -1.56
CA ARG A 95 9.08 17.37 -1.97
C ARG A 95 8.95 15.86 -2.11
N ALA A 96 9.67 15.28 -3.06
CA ALA A 96 9.93 13.85 -3.10
C ALA A 96 11.43 13.59 -3.02
N HIS A 97 11.81 12.55 -2.27
CA HIS A 97 13.18 12.08 -2.12
C HIS A 97 13.18 10.58 -2.38
N ALA A 98 13.75 10.15 -3.52
CA ALA A 98 13.93 8.73 -3.82
C ALA A 98 15.40 8.32 -3.70
N VAL A 99 15.65 7.16 -3.12
CA VAL A 99 16.98 6.60 -2.87
C VAL A 99 17.04 5.15 -3.35
N ALA A 100 18.15 4.79 -3.98
CA ALA A 100 18.53 3.40 -4.26
C ALA A 100 20.02 3.19 -3.95
N GLN A 101 20.42 2.00 -3.49
CA GLN A 101 21.84 1.72 -3.25
C GLN A 101 22.56 1.33 -4.54
N VAL A 102 23.84 1.67 -4.67
CA VAL A 102 24.61 1.34 -5.89
C VAL A 102 24.75 -0.17 -6.10
N TRP A 103 24.84 -0.95 -5.01
CA TRP A 103 24.92 -2.42 -5.04
C TRP A 103 23.55 -3.12 -5.08
N ASP A 104 22.46 -2.38 -4.88
CA ASP A 104 21.09 -2.89 -4.96
C ASP A 104 20.16 -1.84 -5.61
N PRO A 105 20.34 -1.55 -6.91
CA PRO A 105 19.58 -0.53 -7.61
C PRO A 105 18.11 -0.92 -7.83
N GLY A 106 17.77 -2.19 -7.60
CA GLY A 106 16.40 -2.70 -7.69
C GLY A 106 15.55 -2.38 -6.46
N HIS A 107 16.17 -2.03 -5.32
CA HIS A 107 15.48 -1.59 -4.12
C HIS A 107 15.45 -0.06 -4.04
N ILE A 108 14.27 0.51 -4.27
CA ILE A 108 14.01 1.94 -4.28
C ILE A 108 13.14 2.30 -3.08
N ILE A 109 13.54 3.30 -2.31
CA ILE A 109 12.73 3.90 -1.24
C ILE A 109 12.46 5.35 -1.62
N ALA A 110 11.20 5.77 -1.61
CA ALA A 110 10.77 7.13 -1.92
C ALA A 110 9.95 7.71 -0.78
N GLU A 111 10.38 8.86 -0.27
CA GLU A 111 9.65 9.64 0.73
C GLU A 111 9.03 10.87 0.09
N PHE A 112 7.78 11.17 0.45
CA PHE A 112 7.04 12.33 0.00
C PHE A 112 6.73 13.22 1.20
N GLN A 113 7.10 14.49 1.12
CA GLN A 113 6.88 15.44 2.20
C GLN A 113 5.57 16.20 2.01
N GLY A 114 4.74 16.15 3.05
CA GLY A 114 3.46 16.85 3.08
C GLY A 114 3.59 18.33 3.46
N PRO A 115 2.49 19.09 3.39
CA PRO A 115 1.17 18.64 2.93
C PRO A 115 1.15 18.38 1.41
N GLY A 116 0.14 17.63 0.99
CA GLY A 116 -0.17 17.40 -0.41
C GLY A 116 -1.62 17.72 -0.75
N VAL A 117 -1.88 17.93 -2.03
CA VAL A 117 -3.22 18.27 -2.54
C VAL A 117 -3.58 17.34 -3.69
N VAL A 118 -4.77 16.74 -3.60
CA VAL A 118 -5.39 15.98 -4.67
C VAL A 118 -6.56 16.78 -5.23
N THR A 119 -6.55 17.03 -6.54
CA THR A 119 -7.63 17.74 -7.24
C THR A 119 -8.25 16.82 -8.27
N GLN A 120 -9.57 16.60 -8.20
CA GLN A 120 -10.31 15.84 -9.21
C GLN A 120 -10.52 16.73 -10.44
N ALA A 121 -10.20 16.21 -11.64
CA ALA A 121 -10.23 16.97 -12.89
C ALA A 121 -11.66 17.37 -13.29
N ALA A 122 -12.64 16.47 -13.15
CA ALA A 122 -14.01 16.70 -13.61
C ALA A 122 -14.78 17.72 -12.76
N THR A 123 -14.60 17.70 -11.44
CA THR A 123 -15.39 18.50 -10.49
C THR A 123 -14.62 19.69 -9.93
N GLY A 124 -13.29 19.71 -10.05
CA GLY A 124 -12.43 20.66 -9.36
C GLY A 124 -12.36 20.43 -7.84
N ARG A 125 -12.94 19.33 -7.33
CA ARG A 125 -12.92 18.97 -5.91
C ARG A 125 -11.49 18.83 -5.42
N LYS A 126 -11.17 19.47 -4.30
CA LYS A 126 -9.83 19.48 -3.70
C LYS A 126 -9.84 18.77 -2.34
N LEU A 127 -8.93 17.83 -2.18
CA LEU A 127 -8.65 17.13 -0.95
C LEU A 127 -7.23 17.47 -0.50
N GLU A 128 -7.08 17.86 0.76
CA GLU A 128 -5.81 18.26 1.35
C GLU A 128 -5.36 17.18 2.33
N GLY A 129 -4.18 16.61 2.09
CA GLY A 129 -3.56 15.60 2.94
C GLY A 129 -2.39 16.20 3.70
N ALA A 130 -2.30 15.90 5.00
CA ALA A 130 -1.14 16.21 5.83
C ALA A 130 -0.64 14.92 6.50
N TRP A 131 0.67 14.78 6.65
CA TRP A 131 1.31 13.61 7.25
C TRP A 131 2.71 13.98 7.77
N SER A 132 3.24 13.20 8.71
CA SER A 132 4.63 13.33 9.15
C SER A 132 5.60 12.48 8.34
N LEU A 133 5.12 11.36 7.80
CA LEU A 133 5.87 10.47 6.90
C LEU A 133 4.91 9.91 5.86
N LEU A 134 5.35 9.87 4.60
CA LEU A 134 4.73 9.08 3.53
C LEU A 134 5.88 8.44 2.76
N GLN A 135 6.05 7.13 2.92
CA GLN A 135 7.16 6.38 2.37
C GLN A 135 6.63 5.24 1.50
N ALA A 136 7.10 5.16 0.26
CA ALA A 136 6.93 4.02 -0.61
C ALA A 136 8.27 3.28 -0.73
N SER A 137 8.25 1.95 -0.75
CA SER A 137 9.42 1.13 -1.03
C SER A 137 9.06 0.08 -2.07
N GLY A 138 9.88 -0.07 -3.09
CA GLY A 138 9.70 -1.06 -4.15
C GLY A 138 10.96 -1.87 -4.35
N VAL A 139 10.80 -3.17 -4.56
CA VAL A 139 11.89 -4.05 -5.01
C VAL A 139 11.46 -4.72 -6.30
N GLY A 140 12.33 -4.66 -7.29
CA GLY A 140 12.09 -5.29 -8.57
C GLY A 140 13.38 -5.59 -9.33
N SER A 141 13.27 -6.53 -10.26
CA SER A 141 14.35 -6.93 -11.14
C SER A 141 13.84 -7.05 -12.57
N SER A 142 14.66 -6.66 -13.54
CA SER A 142 14.36 -6.84 -14.98
C SER A 142 12.99 -6.29 -15.44
N GLY A 143 12.56 -5.15 -14.86
CA GLY A 143 11.29 -4.50 -15.18
C GLY A 143 10.05 -5.15 -14.55
N ARG A 144 10.22 -6.14 -13.67
CA ARG A 144 9.14 -6.72 -12.85
C ARG A 144 9.25 -6.24 -11.42
N VAL A 145 8.13 -5.82 -10.87
CA VAL A 145 8.02 -5.46 -9.45
C VAL A 145 7.77 -6.75 -8.66
N GLU A 146 8.63 -7.05 -7.70
CA GLU A 146 8.55 -8.27 -6.88
C GLU A 146 7.80 -8.02 -5.57
N ARG A 147 8.04 -6.86 -4.96
CA ARG A 147 7.33 -6.39 -3.77
C ARG A 147 7.23 -4.86 -3.75
N MET A 148 6.14 -4.37 -3.16
CA MET A 148 5.90 -2.96 -2.89
C MET A 148 5.39 -2.80 -1.47
N SER A 149 5.77 -1.70 -0.83
CA SER A 149 5.16 -1.25 0.41
C SER A 149 4.90 0.24 0.36
N LEU A 150 3.87 0.66 1.09
CA LEU A 150 3.52 2.04 1.34
C LEU A 150 3.24 2.16 2.84
N ALA A 151 3.82 3.15 3.49
CA ALA A 151 3.58 3.48 4.88
C ALA A 151 3.34 4.99 5.05
N VAL A 152 2.40 5.35 5.91
CA VAL A 152 2.06 6.73 6.23
C VAL A 152 1.87 6.91 7.72
N ASP A 153 2.45 7.98 8.28
CA ASP A 153 2.31 8.33 9.70
C ASP A 153 1.58 9.66 9.88
N ASN A 154 0.73 9.69 10.91
CA ASN A 154 -0.07 10.85 11.33
C ASN A 154 -0.82 11.49 10.15
N TYR A 155 -1.48 10.68 9.34
CA TYR A 155 -2.22 11.13 8.17
C TYR A 155 -3.51 11.83 8.57
N ALA A 156 -3.78 12.98 7.97
CA ALA A 156 -5.04 13.71 8.08
C ALA A 156 -5.49 14.15 6.67
N LEU A 157 -6.72 13.84 6.32
CA LEU A 157 -7.38 14.23 5.08
C LEU A 157 -8.49 15.23 5.38
N THR A 158 -8.48 16.35 4.68
CA THR A 158 -9.48 17.41 4.83
C THR A 158 -10.04 17.87 3.48
N GLU A 159 -11.22 18.47 3.52
CA GLU A 159 -11.86 19.10 2.37
C GLU A 159 -12.48 20.43 2.82
N GLY A 160 -12.01 21.55 2.26
CA GLY A 160 -12.45 22.89 2.67
C GLY A 160 -12.25 23.15 4.17
N GLY A 161 -11.18 22.62 4.76
CA GLY A 161 -10.88 22.70 6.19
C GLY A 161 -11.67 21.72 7.08
N LYS A 162 -12.61 20.94 6.53
CA LYS A 162 -13.34 19.91 7.29
C LYS A 162 -12.57 18.59 7.27
N ALA A 163 -12.30 18.02 8.44
CA ALA A 163 -11.68 16.70 8.55
C ALA A 163 -12.60 15.61 7.99
N LEU A 164 -12.07 14.81 7.07
CA LEU A 164 -12.75 13.67 6.44
C LEU A 164 -12.25 12.33 6.98
N PHE A 165 -10.94 12.24 7.20
CA PHE A 165 -10.28 11.03 7.68
C PHE A 165 -8.99 11.38 8.42
N ALA A 166 -8.65 10.63 9.46
CA ALA A 166 -7.33 10.69 10.08
C ALA A 166 -6.92 9.33 10.62
N ALA A 167 -5.62 9.03 10.60
CA ALA A 167 -5.04 7.81 11.16
C ALA A 167 -3.64 8.09 11.72
N ARG A 168 -3.25 7.37 12.78
CA ARG A 168 -1.90 7.48 13.36
C ARG A 168 -0.86 6.78 12.49
N HIS A 169 -1.24 5.65 11.91
CA HIS A 169 -0.41 4.87 11.00
C HIS A 169 -1.29 4.17 9.97
N GLY A 170 -0.79 4.02 8.75
CA GLY A 170 -1.39 3.18 7.73
C GLY A 170 -0.30 2.54 6.88
N GLU A 171 -0.49 1.28 6.52
CA GLU A 171 0.47 0.55 5.70
C GLU A 171 -0.21 -0.43 4.75
N ILE A 172 0.43 -0.66 3.61
CA ILE A 172 0.05 -1.66 2.62
C ILE A 172 1.32 -2.28 2.07
N HIS A 173 1.35 -3.61 2.00
CA HIS A 173 2.45 -4.41 1.47
C HIS A 173 1.89 -5.39 0.46
N VAL A 174 2.51 -5.45 -0.72
CA VAL A 174 2.15 -6.38 -1.80
C VAL A 174 3.40 -7.09 -2.24
N ARG A 175 3.33 -8.40 -2.45
CA ARG A 175 4.43 -9.19 -3.03
C ARG A 175 3.90 -10.31 -3.90
N HIS A 176 4.72 -10.81 -4.80
CA HIS A 176 4.46 -12.11 -5.42
C HIS A 176 4.53 -13.23 -4.39
N HIS A 177 3.62 -14.20 -4.50
CA HIS A 177 3.64 -15.39 -3.64
C HIS A 177 4.92 -16.21 -3.91
N PRO A 178 5.68 -16.60 -2.88
CA PRO A 178 6.88 -17.39 -3.09
C PRO A 178 6.58 -18.79 -3.64
N GLY A 179 7.27 -19.20 -4.70
CA GLY A 179 7.26 -20.59 -5.17
C GLY A 179 6.09 -20.99 -6.09
N ASP A 180 5.22 -20.06 -6.47
CA ASP A 180 4.12 -20.32 -7.41
C ASP A 180 4.53 -20.03 -8.87
N ASP A 181 4.23 -20.97 -9.77
CA ASP A 181 4.26 -20.74 -11.23
C ASP A 181 3.04 -19.93 -11.71
N THR A 182 1.99 -19.84 -10.88
CA THR A 182 0.80 -19.01 -11.12
C THR A 182 1.04 -17.58 -10.65
N PRO A 183 0.46 -16.56 -11.31
CA PRO A 183 0.65 -15.17 -10.92
C PRO A 183 -0.19 -14.85 -9.66
N THR A 184 0.31 -15.31 -8.52
CA THR A 184 -0.31 -15.13 -7.19
C THR A 184 0.33 -13.94 -6.49
N LEU A 185 -0.50 -13.10 -5.84
CA LEU A 185 -0.06 -11.98 -5.01
C LEU A 185 -0.48 -12.17 -3.56
N ASP A 186 0.43 -11.91 -2.63
CA ASP A 186 0.10 -11.69 -1.22
C ASP A 186 -0.08 -10.20 -0.96
N LEU A 187 -1.11 -9.84 -0.22
CA LEU A 187 -1.45 -8.49 0.23
C LEU A 187 -1.55 -8.51 1.76
N ALA A 188 -0.84 -7.58 2.41
CA ALA A 188 -1.04 -7.25 3.81
C ALA A 188 -1.33 -5.75 3.92
N ALA A 189 -2.30 -5.34 4.73
CA ALA A 189 -2.63 -3.94 4.95
C ALA A 189 -3.03 -3.70 6.40
N GLY A 190 -2.73 -2.51 6.92
CA GLY A 190 -2.98 -2.14 8.30
C GLY A 190 -3.31 -0.66 8.45
N VAL A 191 -4.11 -0.33 9.45
CA VAL A 191 -4.37 1.06 9.87
C VAL A 191 -4.55 1.11 11.39
N LEU A 192 -3.97 2.13 12.01
CA LEU A 192 -4.05 2.37 13.45
C LEU A 192 -4.70 3.72 13.75
N GLY A 193 -5.71 3.71 14.60
CA GLY A 193 -6.42 4.88 15.08
C GLY A 193 -7.17 5.62 13.97
N ALA A 194 -7.73 4.90 13.01
CA ALA A 194 -8.53 5.47 11.93
C ALA A 194 -9.80 6.14 12.47
N THR A 195 -10.09 7.34 12.00
CA THR A 195 -11.29 8.13 12.35
C THR A 195 -11.85 8.82 11.11
N GLY A 196 -13.10 9.26 11.19
CA GLY A 196 -13.77 10.01 10.11
C GLY A 196 -14.59 9.14 9.15
N ALA A 197 -15.31 9.80 8.25
CA ALA A 197 -16.30 9.18 7.36
C ALA A 197 -15.68 8.18 6.37
N GLY A 198 -14.40 8.36 6.01
CA GLY A 198 -13.66 7.46 5.12
C GLY A 198 -12.97 6.28 5.83
N GLY A 199 -12.94 6.26 7.17
CA GLY A 199 -12.11 5.33 7.94
C GLY A 199 -12.82 4.13 8.53
N ALA A 200 -14.04 3.82 8.07
CA ALA A 200 -14.91 2.84 8.70
C ALA A 200 -15.12 3.09 10.20
N GLY A 201 -15.04 4.35 10.65
CA GLY A 201 -15.24 4.72 12.04
C GLY A 201 -16.60 4.25 12.54
N ILE A 202 -16.62 3.23 13.42
CA ILE A 202 -17.85 2.81 14.07
C ILE A 202 -18.16 3.84 15.17
N GLY A 203 -18.98 4.83 14.83
CA GLY A 203 -19.24 5.96 15.72
C GLY A 203 -18.06 6.90 15.84
N LYS A 204 -17.81 7.41 17.06
CA LYS A 204 -16.69 8.31 17.36
C LYS A 204 -15.41 7.57 17.79
N ALA A 205 -15.46 6.24 17.90
CA ALA A 205 -14.32 5.45 18.34
C ALA A 205 -13.29 5.30 17.20
N PRO A 206 -11.99 5.48 17.49
CA PRO A 206 -10.94 5.11 16.54
C PRO A 206 -11.00 3.61 16.20
N VAL A 207 -10.65 3.29 14.97
CA VAL A 207 -10.61 1.92 14.45
C VAL A 207 -9.17 1.52 14.16
N ASP A 208 -8.77 0.39 14.72
CA ASP A 208 -7.56 -0.33 14.30
C ASP A 208 -8.01 -1.47 13.38
N ALA A 209 -7.40 -1.62 12.22
CA ALA A 209 -7.72 -2.71 11.30
C ALA A 209 -6.49 -3.29 10.60
N GLU A 210 -6.55 -4.58 10.30
CA GLU A 210 -5.54 -5.32 9.56
C GLU A 210 -6.22 -6.28 8.56
N LEU A 211 -5.54 -6.56 7.46
CA LEU A 211 -6.00 -7.43 6.39
C LEU A 211 -4.83 -8.19 5.80
N ASP A 212 -4.95 -9.51 5.71
CA ASP A 212 -4.05 -10.42 5.03
C ASP A 212 -4.84 -11.22 3.99
N ALA A 213 -4.40 -11.17 2.73
CA ALA A 213 -5.05 -11.87 1.63
C ALA A 213 -4.04 -12.42 0.62
N THR A 214 -4.44 -13.50 -0.05
CA THR A 214 -3.75 -14.04 -1.23
C THR A 214 -4.69 -13.99 -2.42
N ILE A 215 -4.23 -13.43 -3.54
CA ILE A 215 -5.02 -13.25 -4.77
C ILE A 215 -4.37 -14.10 -5.85
N THR A 216 -5.11 -15.06 -6.41
CA THR A 216 -4.63 -15.96 -7.48
C THR A 216 -4.95 -15.41 -8.86
N ASP A 217 -4.22 -15.94 -9.85
CA ASP A 217 -4.48 -15.72 -11.28
C ASP A 217 -4.53 -14.23 -11.66
N VAL A 218 -3.68 -13.42 -11.01
CA VAL A 218 -3.62 -11.97 -11.24
C VAL A 218 -3.02 -11.72 -12.61
N PRO A 219 -3.78 -11.16 -13.58
CA PRO A 219 -3.22 -10.87 -14.88
C PRO A 219 -2.09 -9.84 -14.78
N HIS A 220 -1.16 -9.89 -15.74
CA HIS A 220 -0.04 -8.95 -15.81
C HIS A 220 -0.49 -7.50 -15.65
N PHE A 221 0.16 -6.77 -14.75
CA PHE A 221 -0.21 -5.39 -14.46
C PHE A 221 -0.05 -4.51 -15.71
N ARG A 222 -1.18 -4.04 -16.23
CA ARG A 222 -1.26 -3.08 -17.32
C ARG A 222 -2.20 -1.95 -16.91
N SER A 223 -1.93 -0.74 -17.41
CA SER A 223 -2.83 0.40 -17.22
C SER A 223 -4.13 0.11 -17.94
N MET A 224 -5.22 -0.02 -17.18
CA MET A 224 -6.57 -0.21 -17.70
C MET A 224 -7.58 0.19 -16.63
N PRO A 225 -8.83 0.51 -17.01
CA PRO A 225 -9.92 0.75 -16.06
C PRO A 225 -10.07 -0.42 -15.07
N MET A 226 -10.51 -0.12 -13.84
CA MET A 226 -10.72 -1.14 -12.82
C MET A 226 -11.70 -2.22 -13.27
N GLU A 227 -12.75 -1.84 -13.98
CA GLU A 227 -13.76 -2.76 -14.51
C GLU A 227 -13.15 -3.79 -15.47
N ASP A 228 -12.33 -3.36 -16.41
CA ASP A 228 -11.64 -4.26 -17.35
C ASP A 228 -10.64 -5.17 -16.63
N ARG A 229 -9.99 -4.65 -15.57
CA ARG A 229 -9.11 -5.44 -14.72
C ARG A 229 -9.87 -6.54 -13.99
N LEU A 230 -11.00 -6.21 -13.35
CA LEU A 230 -11.86 -7.18 -12.67
C LEU A 230 -12.40 -8.22 -13.65
N ARG A 231 -12.84 -7.80 -14.84
CA ARG A 231 -13.27 -8.72 -15.91
C ARG A 231 -12.16 -9.66 -16.35
N SER A 232 -10.93 -9.16 -16.50
CA SER A 232 -9.78 -9.99 -16.88
C SER A 232 -9.39 -11.00 -15.80
N TRP A 233 -9.49 -10.61 -14.53
CA TRP A 233 -9.22 -11.49 -13.39
C TRP A 233 -10.32 -12.56 -13.23
N GLN A 234 -11.59 -12.18 -13.40
CA GLN A 234 -12.72 -13.11 -13.47
C GLN A 234 -12.56 -14.12 -14.61
N ALA A 235 -12.21 -13.66 -15.81
CA ALA A 235 -11.96 -14.54 -16.96
C ALA A 235 -10.77 -15.49 -16.76
N ALA A 236 -9.80 -15.12 -15.93
CA ALA A 236 -8.68 -15.97 -15.53
C ALA A 236 -9.05 -16.99 -14.43
N GLY A 237 -10.27 -16.93 -13.89
CA GLY A 237 -10.71 -17.80 -12.79
C GLY A 237 -10.17 -17.39 -11.42
N GLY A 238 -9.70 -16.15 -11.28
CA GLY A 238 -9.00 -15.70 -10.09
C GLY A 238 -9.87 -15.68 -8.83
N ARG A 239 -9.23 -16.01 -7.70
CA ARG A 239 -9.85 -15.98 -6.37
C ARG A 239 -9.01 -15.17 -5.40
N ALA A 240 -9.68 -14.45 -4.51
CA ALA A 240 -9.09 -13.75 -3.38
C ALA A 240 -9.40 -14.55 -2.11
N LYS A 241 -8.37 -15.14 -1.52
CA LYS A 241 -8.44 -15.82 -0.23
C LYS A 241 -8.11 -14.81 0.86
N LEU A 242 -9.10 -14.46 1.67
CA LEU A 242 -8.93 -13.64 2.85
C LEU A 242 -8.46 -14.53 4.02
N LEU A 243 -7.20 -14.40 4.40
CA LEU A 243 -6.62 -15.15 5.52
C LEU A 243 -7.11 -14.57 6.84
N LEU A 244 -7.08 -13.24 6.94
CA LEU A 244 -7.57 -12.48 8.08
C LEU A 244 -8.01 -11.10 7.59
N ALA A 245 -9.19 -10.65 7.99
CA ALA A 245 -9.47 -9.24 8.18
C ALA A 245 -9.87 -9.08 9.63
N LYS A 246 -9.27 -8.12 10.34
CA LYS A 246 -9.64 -7.79 11.71
C LYS A 246 -9.85 -6.30 11.84
N ALA A 247 -10.90 -5.90 12.55
CA ALA A 247 -11.17 -4.51 12.89
C ALA A 247 -11.58 -4.42 14.35
N THR A 248 -11.00 -3.47 15.08
CA THR A 248 -11.28 -3.24 16.51
C THR A 248 -11.70 -1.79 16.70
N ALA A 249 -12.83 -1.59 17.38
CA ALA A 249 -13.37 -0.28 17.72
C ALA A 249 -13.92 -0.30 19.14
N GLY A 250 -13.22 0.35 20.08
CA GLY A 250 -13.58 0.31 21.50
C GLY A 250 -13.60 -1.13 22.05
N ALA A 251 -14.76 -1.61 22.49
CA ALA A 251 -14.93 -2.96 23.01
C ALA A 251 -15.30 -4.00 21.92
N ALA A 252 -15.58 -3.56 20.70
CA ALA A 252 -15.98 -4.44 19.60
C ALA A 252 -14.76 -4.88 18.80
N THR A 253 -14.72 -6.16 18.44
CA THR A 253 -13.76 -6.70 17.47
C THR A 253 -14.51 -7.56 16.47
N LEU A 254 -14.26 -7.31 15.19
CA LEU A 254 -14.75 -8.10 14.08
C LEU A 254 -13.56 -8.79 13.43
N THR A 255 -13.67 -10.09 13.16
CA THR A 255 -12.74 -10.82 12.30
C THR A 255 -13.49 -11.45 11.14
N ALA A 256 -12.82 -11.59 10.00
CA ALA A 256 -13.35 -12.31 8.85
C ALA A 256 -12.24 -13.11 8.17
N SER A 257 -12.61 -14.28 7.63
CA SER A 257 -11.74 -15.12 6.83
C SER A 257 -12.60 -15.87 5.82
N GLY A 258 -12.06 -16.18 4.65
CA GLY A 258 -12.83 -16.86 3.61
C GLY A 258 -12.21 -16.72 2.24
N ASP A 259 -13.01 -16.92 1.22
CA ASP A 259 -12.57 -16.78 -0.16
C ASP A 259 -13.70 -16.25 -1.05
N VAL A 260 -13.32 -15.44 -2.03
CA VAL A 260 -14.25 -14.82 -2.97
C VAL A 260 -13.64 -14.77 -4.36
N GLY A 261 -14.47 -15.06 -5.35
CA GLY A 261 -14.20 -14.80 -6.76
C GLY A 261 -15.39 -14.04 -7.36
N LEU A 262 -15.49 -14.10 -8.67
CA LEU A 262 -16.57 -13.47 -9.42
C LEU A 262 -17.27 -14.50 -10.29
N ASP A 263 -18.61 -14.47 -10.28
CA ASP A 263 -19.43 -15.31 -11.16
C ASP A 263 -19.41 -14.79 -12.61
N ALA A 264 -20.08 -15.50 -13.51
CA ALA A 264 -20.12 -15.16 -14.94
C ALA A 264 -20.72 -13.76 -15.22
N ASP A 265 -21.57 -13.25 -14.34
CA ASP A 265 -22.21 -11.93 -14.42
C ASP A 265 -21.38 -10.83 -13.72
N GLY A 266 -20.17 -11.14 -13.24
CA GLY A 266 -19.31 -10.19 -12.54
C GLY A 266 -19.75 -9.88 -11.11
N ARG A 267 -20.54 -10.76 -10.49
CA ARG A 267 -20.99 -10.61 -9.10
C ARG A 267 -20.09 -11.41 -8.17
N PRO A 268 -19.92 -10.98 -6.91
CA PRO A 268 -19.18 -11.76 -5.91
C PRO A 268 -19.77 -13.16 -5.73
N ASP A 269 -18.90 -14.17 -5.75
CA ASP A 269 -19.22 -15.57 -5.43
C ASP A 269 -18.18 -16.14 -4.47
N GLY A 270 -18.62 -16.52 -3.27
CA GLY A 270 -17.70 -16.86 -2.19
C GLY A 270 -18.37 -17.04 -0.84
N ALA A 271 -17.57 -17.38 0.16
CA ALA A 271 -18.02 -17.56 1.52
C ALA A 271 -17.00 -17.01 2.52
N PHE A 272 -17.52 -16.41 3.58
CA PHE A 272 -16.75 -15.86 4.67
C PHE A 272 -17.30 -16.34 6.00
N THR A 273 -16.40 -16.67 6.90
CA THR A 273 -16.70 -16.76 8.32
C THR A 273 -16.39 -15.42 8.94
N VAL A 274 -17.39 -14.76 9.50
CA VAL A 274 -17.28 -13.47 10.18
C VAL A 274 -17.53 -13.68 11.66
N SER A 275 -16.58 -13.36 12.53
CA SER A 275 -16.74 -13.47 13.98
C SER A 275 -16.78 -12.09 14.62
N VAL A 276 -17.68 -11.92 15.59
CA VAL A 276 -17.86 -10.63 16.29
C VAL A 276 -17.78 -10.85 17.79
N ALA A 277 -16.84 -10.18 18.45
CA ALA A 277 -16.78 -10.01 19.90
C ALA A 277 -17.31 -8.62 20.27
N GLY A 278 -18.13 -8.52 21.33
CA GLY A 278 -18.72 -7.25 21.75
C GLY A 278 -19.76 -6.70 20.77
N ALA A 279 -20.60 -7.58 20.20
CA ALA A 279 -21.61 -7.22 19.20
C ALA A 279 -22.59 -6.14 19.67
N GLU A 280 -22.95 -6.12 20.96
CA GLU A 280 -23.83 -5.09 21.53
C GLU A 280 -23.17 -3.72 21.50
N ALA A 281 -21.86 -3.64 21.77
CA ALA A 281 -21.11 -2.39 21.70
C ALA A 281 -20.99 -1.92 20.24
N LEU A 282 -20.76 -2.84 19.31
CA LEU A 282 -20.72 -2.57 17.87
C LEU A 282 -22.05 -1.98 17.39
N LEU A 283 -23.17 -2.66 17.68
CA LEU A 283 -24.50 -2.23 17.26
C LEU A 283 -24.88 -0.87 17.87
N LYS A 284 -24.58 -0.64 19.15
CA LYS A 284 -24.78 0.67 19.79
C LYS A 284 -23.94 1.77 19.13
N GLY A 285 -22.70 1.47 18.77
CA GLY A 285 -21.81 2.40 18.08
C GLY A 285 -22.32 2.78 16.68
N LEU A 286 -22.78 1.78 15.91
CA LEU A 286 -23.36 1.98 14.57
C LEU A 286 -24.70 2.71 14.62
N ALA A 287 -25.55 2.41 15.61
CA ALA A 287 -26.81 3.11 15.81
C ALA A 287 -26.60 4.60 16.15
N ALA A 288 -25.55 4.92 16.91
CA ALA A 288 -25.22 6.28 17.28
C ALA A 288 -24.56 7.08 16.14
N SER A 289 -24.18 6.43 15.03
CA SER A 289 -23.41 7.05 13.96
C SER A 289 -24.21 7.37 12.69
N ASP A 290 -25.53 7.12 12.67
CA ASP A 290 -26.38 7.14 11.45
C ASP A 290 -25.85 6.22 10.31
N MET A 291 -24.84 5.38 10.58
CA MET A 291 -24.27 4.45 9.59
C MET A 291 -24.98 3.10 9.57
N MET A 292 -26.00 2.91 10.40
CA MET A 292 -26.76 1.66 10.43
C MET A 292 -27.78 1.64 9.30
N PRO A 293 -27.66 0.75 8.30
CA PRO A 293 -28.71 0.57 7.30
C PRO A 293 -30.03 0.22 8.02
N PRO A 294 -31.18 0.74 7.58
CA PRO A 294 -32.48 0.45 8.20
C PRO A 294 -32.76 -1.05 8.32
N VAL A 295 -32.21 -1.84 7.39
CA VAL A 295 -32.31 -3.30 7.37
C VAL A 295 -31.62 -3.96 8.57
N LEU A 296 -30.55 -3.38 9.13
CA LEU A 296 -29.80 -3.95 10.25
C LEU A 296 -30.38 -3.54 11.61
N ALA A 297 -31.12 -2.43 11.68
CA ALA A 297 -31.72 -1.94 12.93
C ALA A 297 -32.69 -2.95 13.57
N GLY A 298 -33.34 -3.80 12.75
CA GLY A 298 -34.25 -4.85 13.20
C GLY A 298 -33.61 -6.23 13.43
N LEU A 299 -32.34 -6.42 13.08
CA LEU A 299 -31.68 -7.74 13.13
C LEU A 299 -30.92 -8.00 14.43
N GLY A 300 -30.79 -7.02 15.34
CA GLY A 300 -30.02 -7.17 16.58
C GLY A 300 -30.44 -8.39 17.42
N SER A 301 -31.73 -8.74 17.42
CA SER A 301 -32.27 -9.94 18.08
C SER A 301 -32.02 -11.25 17.33
N ILE A 302 -31.86 -11.20 16.00
CA ILE A 302 -31.59 -12.38 15.15
C ILE A 302 -30.10 -12.72 15.14
N VAL A 303 -29.22 -11.71 15.21
CA VAL A 303 -27.76 -11.89 15.27
C VAL A 303 -27.35 -12.72 16.49
N GLY A 304 -27.98 -12.51 17.64
CA GLY A 304 -27.72 -13.32 18.84
C GLY A 304 -28.13 -14.79 18.73
N MET A 305 -29.06 -15.14 17.83
CA MET A 305 -29.57 -16.51 17.63
C MET A 305 -28.94 -17.24 16.44
N ALA A 306 -28.49 -16.51 15.42
CA ALA A 306 -27.92 -17.09 14.20
C ALA A 306 -26.41 -17.36 14.30
N GLY A 307 -25.73 -16.77 15.29
CA GLY A 307 -24.30 -16.90 15.47
C GLY A 307 -23.92 -18.17 16.22
N THR A 308 -22.88 -18.87 15.76
CA THR A 308 -22.29 -19.98 16.50
C THR A 308 -21.31 -19.44 17.56
N PRO A 309 -21.31 -19.97 18.79
CA PRO A 309 -20.34 -19.55 19.81
C PRO A 309 -18.91 -19.79 19.33
N THR A 310 -18.05 -18.79 19.48
CA THR A 310 -16.62 -18.85 19.18
C THR A 310 -15.84 -17.94 20.13
N GLU A 311 -14.53 -17.84 19.94
CA GLU A 311 -13.67 -16.91 20.67
C GLU A 311 -12.84 -16.07 19.70
N VAL A 312 -12.71 -14.77 20.01
CA VAL A 312 -11.82 -13.83 19.32
C VAL A 312 -10.99 -13.14 20.39
N ASP A 313 -9.66 -13.25 20.29
CA ASP A 313 -8.71 -12.74 21.29
C ASP A 313 -9.04 -13.20 22.73
N GLY A 314 -9.46 -14.46 22.91
CA GLY A 314 -9.84 -15.01 24.21
C GLY A 314 -11.13 -14.46 24.81
N ARG A 315 -11.93 -13.71 24.03
CA ARG A 315 -13.26 -13.22 24.43
C ARG A 315 -14.35 -13.99 23.72
N LYS A 316 -15.47 -14.21 24.41
CA LYS A 316 -16.69 -14.77 23.82
C LYS A 316 -17.11 -13.95 22.61
N ALA A 317 -17.36 -14.65 21.52
CA ALA A 317 -17.75 -14.09 20.24
C ALA A 317 -18.81 -14.96 19.58
N SER A 318 -19.42 -14.43 18.52
CA SER A 318 -20.36 -15.15 17.67
C SER A 318 -19.82 -15.17 16.24
N ALA A 319 -19.71 -16.36 15.66
CA ALA A 319 -19.33 -16.56 14.26
C ALA A 319 -20.58 -16.68 13.37
N PHE A 320 -20.46 -16.13 12.17
CA PHE A 320 -21.52 -16.05 11.18
C PHE A 320 -20.96 -16.47 9.82
N ASN A 321 -21.66 -17.37 9.15
CA ASN A 321 -21.31 -17.76 7.79
C ASN A 321 -22.04 -16.83 6.81
N VAL A 322 -21.28 -15.97 6.14
CA VAL A 322 -21.79 -15.08 5.09
C VAL A 322 -21.43 -15.68 3.74
N ARG A 323 -22.43 -15.89 2.88
CA ARG A 323 -22.23 -16.45 1.54
C ARG A 323 -22.74 -15.50 0.47
N PHE A 324 -21.97 -15.39 -0.59
CA PHE A 324 -22.31 -14.68 -1.82
C PHE A 324 -22.53 -15.74 -2.90
N ARG A 325 -23.72 -15.76 -3.51
CA ARG A 325 -24.04 -16.68 -4.61
C ARG A 325 -25.22 -16.17 -5.43
N ASP A 326 -25.12 -16.24 -6.75
CA ASP A 326 -26.17 -15.85 -7.70
C ASP A 326 -26.67 -14.41 -7.47
N GLY A 327 -25.76 -13.47 -7.18
CA GLY A 327 -26.10 -12.08 -6.86
C GLY A 327 -26.91 -11.89 -5.57
N ARG A 328 -26.86 -12.84 -4.63
CA ARG A 328 -27.51 -12.76 -3.32
C ARG A 328 -26.52 -12.95 -2.18
N VAL A 329 -26.79 -12.25 -1.07
CA VAL A 329 -26.07 -12.40 0.19
C VAL A 329 -26.89 -13.24 1.15
N PHE A 330 -26.26 -14.20 1.78
CA PHE A 330 -26.87 -15.07 2.79
C PHE A 330 -26.10 -14.99 4.10
N LEU A 331 -26.84 -14.98 5.22
CA LEU A 331 -26.33 -15.19 6.57
C LEU A 331 -26.83 -16.56 7.05
N GLY A 332 -25.98 -17.58 6.94
CA GLY A 332 -26.42 -18.97 7.04
C GLY A 332 -27.53 -19.25 6.01
N PRO A 333 -28.73 -19.71 6.42
CA PRO A 333 -29.85 -19.94 5.50
C PRO A 333 -30.63 -18.66 5.14
N LEU A 334 -30.40 -17.53 5.81
CA LEU A 334 -31.22 -16.33 5.70
C LEU A 334 -30.73 -15.42 4.56
N PRO A 335 -31.55 -15.11 3.53
CA PRO A 335 -31.18 -14.14 2.52
C PRO A 335 -31.21 -12.72 3.10
N LEU A 336 -30.09 -12.00 3.01
CA LEU A 336 -29.98 -10.61 3.46
C LEU A 336 -30.33 -9.59 2.38
N GLY A 337 -30.09 -9.93 1.10
CA GLY A 337 -30.32 -9.00 0.01
C GLY A 337 -29.69 -9.44 -1.31
N ARG A 338 -29.70 -8.52 -2.27
CA ARG A 338 -29.09 -8.68 -3.59
C ARG A 338 -27.84 -7.82 -3.71
N ILE A 339 -26.88 -8.30 -4.50
CA ILE A 339 -25.67 -7.57 -4.86
C ILE A 339 -25.63 -7.40 -6.38
N ALA A 340 -25.38 -6.16 -6.80
CA ALA A 340 -25.18 -5.83 -8.19
C ALA A 340 -23.81 -6.32 -8.69
N PRO A 341 -23.66 -6.57 -10.00
CA PRO A 341 -22.35 -6.72 -10.63
C PRO A 341 -21.38 -5.60 -10.25
N LEU A 342 -20.08 -5.91 -10.24
CA LEU A 342 -19.03 -4.92 -9.99
C LEU A 342 -18.71 -4.06 -11.23
N TRP A 343 -19.27 -4.38 -12.40
CA TRP A 343 -19.24 -3.63 -13.65
C TRP A 343 -20.45 -3.95 -14.52
#